data_AF-A3ZQF4-F1
#
_entry.id   AF-A3ZQF4-F1
#
_cell.length_a   1.000
_cell.length_b   1.000
_cell.length_c   1.000
_cell.angle_alpha   90.00
_cell.angle_beta   90.00
_cell.angle_gamma   90.00
#
_symmetry.space_group_name_H-M   'P 1'
#
loop_
_entity.id
_entity.type
_entity.pdbx_description
1 polymer ?
#
loop_
_entity_poly.entity_id
_entity_poly.type
_entity_poly.pdbx_seq_one_letter_code
_entity_poly.pdbx_strand_id
1 'polypeptide(L)'
;MSESDSHQDESAADSRTTFRMKCPDCGAENDATTVNCWICQHRLEEQIELPTTPPIEPPAFFEKLSRPESKPIWILAAVGIIVVGGGIAITDLSKLPQFVVVVLSPCLYWWRRERTPVQERKNLAPQKSLLSALGMILVCGLVMISIGIAFLAMCMVAMGRTTWH
;
A
#
# COMPACT_ATOMS: atom_id res chain seq x y z
N MET A 1 -27.77 30.36 49.04
CA MET A 1 -26.60 31.20 48.77
C MET A 1 -25.42 30.25 48.83
N SER A 2 -25.15 29.44 47.79
CA SER A 2 -24.90 29.73 46.36
C SER A 2 -23.47 30.27 46.12
N GLU A 3 -22.86 29.82 45.02
CA GLU A 3 -21.42 29.78 44.64
C GLU A 3 -20.67 28.58 45.25
N SER A 4 -20.46 27.44 44.58
CA SER A 4 -20.11 27.12 43.18
C SER A 4 -18.81 27.79 42.72
N ASP A 5 -17.68 27.16 43.00
CA ASP A 5 -16.48 27.31 42.17
C ASP A 5 -15.88 25.93 41.87
N SER A 6 -16.18 25.48 40.67
CA SER A 6 -15.65 24.31 39.99
C SER A 6 -14.48 24.75 39.11
N HIS A 7 -13.26 24.49 39.54
CA HIS A 7 -12.12 24.33 38.62
C HIS A 7 -11.67 22.87 38.67
N GLN A 8 -12.41 22.06 37.89
CA GLN A 8 -11.85 20.86 37.28
C GLN A 8 -10.95 21.33 36.13
N ASP A 9 -9.65 21.47 36.40
CA ASP A 9 -8.68 21.43 35.31
C ASP A 9 -8.27 19.97 35.12
N GLU A 10 -8.78 19.44 34.02
CA GLU A 10 -8.20 18.33 33.28
C GLU A 10 -6.68 18.46 33.25
N SER A 11 -6.01 17.51 33.89
CA SER A 11 -4.70 17.07 33.43
C SER A 11 -4.76 15.56 33.46
N ALA A 12 -5.39 15.04 32.42
CA ALA A 12 -5.13 13.69 31.94
C ALA A 12 -3.62 13.46 32.09
N ALA A 13 -3.25 12.53 32.95
CA ALA A 13 -1.90 12.01 33.05
C ALA A 13 -1.63 11.28 31.73
N ASP A 14 -1.29 12.07 30.69
CA ASP A 14 -0.75 11.65 29.42
C ASP A 14 0.61 11.03 29.76
N SER A 15 0.59 9.72 29.99
CA SER A 15 1.75 8.86 30.15
C SER A 15 2.50 8.67 28.82
N ARG A 16 2.67 9.76 28.06
CA ARG A 16 3.79 9.94 27.16
C ARG A 16 4.93 10.48 27.99
N THR A 17 5.63 9.57 28.66
CA THR A 17 6.95 9.84 29.22
C THR A 17 7.87 10.18 28.04
N THR A 18 7.82 11.42 27.55
CA THR A 18 8.73 11.93 26.55
C THR A 18 10.07 11.99 27.24
N PHE A 19 10.93 11.00 26.96
CA PHE A 19 12.33 11.05 27.38
C PHE A 19 12.91 12.35 26.81
N ARG A 20 13.30 13.28 27.69
CA ARG A 20 13.96 14.53 27.31
C ARG A 20 15.45 14.44 27.60
N MET A 21 16.26 14.97 26.70
CA MET A 21 17.71 15.06 26.84
C MET A 21 18.18 16.50 26.73
N LYS A 22 19.31 16.83 27.38
CA LYS A 22 19.93 18.15 27.29
C LYS A 22 21.01 18.15 26.23
N CYS A 23 21.05 19.20 25.41
CA CYS A 23 22.13 19.40 24.46
C CYS A 23 23.45 19.69 25.20
N PRO A 24 24.56 19.01 24.86
CA PRO A 24 25.85 19.23 25.53
C PRO A 24 26.44 20.62 25.24
N ASP A 25 26.14 21.20 24.08
CA ASP A 25 26.73 22.48 23.68
C ASP A 25 25.99 23.69 24.25
N CYS A 26 24.65 23.68 24.21
CA CYS A 26 23.83 24.85 24.57
C CYS A 26 22.92 24.63 25.78
N GLY A 27 22.86 23.41 26.33
CA GLY A 27 22.04 23.09 27.51
C GLY A 27 20.53 23.02 27.26
N ALA A 28 20.07 23.23 26.03
CA ALA A 28 18.65 23.19 25.68
C ALA A 28 18.04 21.80 25.87
N GLU A 29 16.78 21.75 26.31
CA GLU A 29 16.01 20.50 26.37
C GLU A 29 15.47 20.14 24.99
N ASN A 30 15.66 18.88 24.61
CA ASN A 30 15.21 18.29 23.35
C ASN A 30 14.52 16.96 23.63
N ASP A 31 13.63 16.54 22.74
CA ASP A 31 13.06 15.18 22.81
C ASP A 31 14.14 14.15 22.44
N ALA A 32 14.15 13.00 23.09
CA ALA A 32 15.13 11.93 22.85
C ALA A 32 15.06 11.32 21.44
N THR A 33 14.02 11.61 20.66
CA THR A 33 13.89 11.19 19.25
C THR A 33 14.43 12.23 18.27
N THR A 34 14.84 13.41 18.75
CA THR A 34 15.32 14.50 17.90
C THR A 34 16.78 14.28 17.54
N VAL A 35 17.07 14.28 16.23
CA VAL A 35 18.45 14.07 15.72
C VAL A 35 19.34 15.27 15.99
N ASN A 36 18.79 16.48 15.96
CA ASN A 36 19.51 17.73 16.14
C ASN A 36 18.90 18.57 17.25
N CYS A 37 19.73 19.36 17.93
CA CYS A 37 19.26 20.33 18.89
C CYS A 37 18.45 21.43 18.19
N TRP A 38 17.25 21.73 18.68
CA TRP A 38 16.40 22.77 18.08
C TRP A 38 16.99 24.18 18.17
N ILE A 39 17.91 24.42 19.11
CA ILE A 39 18.60 25.71 19.28
C ILE A 39 19.88 25.76 18.45
N CYS A 40 20.90 24.97 18.81
CA CYS A 40 22.24 25.11 18.22
C CYS A 40 22.50 24.18 17.03
N GLN A 41 21.52 23.35 16.64
CA GLN A 41 21.63 22.37 15.56
C GLN A 41 22.73 21.31 15.75
N HIS A 42 23.31 21.20 16.95
CA HIS A 42 24.24 20.12 17.29
C HIS A 42 23.56 18.75 17.22
N ARG A 43 24.23 17.74 16.68
CA ARG A 43 23.68 16.39 16.50
C ARG A 43 23.68 15.63 17.83
N LEU A 44 22.52 15.12 18.25
CA LEU A 44 22.28 14.52 19.58
C LEU A 44 22.34 12.98 19.58
N GLU A 45 22.43 12.36 18.41
CA GLU A 45 22.24 10.92 18.17
C GLU A 45 23.33 10.01 18.76
N GLU A 46 24.44 10.57 19.24
CA GLU A 46 25.64 9.80 19.58
C GLU A 46 25.67 9.28 21.03
N GLN A 47 24.72 9.67 21.90
CA GLN A 47 24.75 9.30 23.33
C GLN A 47 23.59 8.44 23.81
N ILE A 48 22.63 8.08 22.94
CA ILE A 48 21.65 7.07 23.31
C ILE A 48 22.28 5.72 23.00
N GLU A 49 23.21 5.31 23.85
CA GLU A 49 23.45 3.88 24.08
C GLU A 49 22.13 3.32 24.61
N LEU A 50 21.22 2.96 23.69
CA LEU A 50 20.08 2.14 24.04
C LEU A 50 20.66 0.97 24.82
N PRO A 51 20.22 0.70 26.07
CA PRO A 51 20.63 -0.50 26.76
C PRO A 51 20.39 -1.64 25.78
N THR A 52 21.46 -2.34 25.41
CA THR A 52 21.45 -3.43 24.45
C THR A 52 20.45 -4.46 24.94
N THR A 53 19.18 -4.27 24.61
CA THR A 53 18.18 -5.30 24.75
C THR A 53 18.72 -6.43 23.88
N PRO A 54 18.96 -7.62 24.45
CA PRO A 54 19.44 -8.75 23.67
C PRO A 54 18.56 -8.87 22.43
N PRO A 55 19.12 -9.18 21.25
CA PRO A 55 18.35 -9.27 20.03
C PRO A 55 17.15 -10.17 20.31
N ILE A 56 15.96 -9.55 20.38
CA ILE A 56 14.71 -10.28 20.54
C ILE A 56 14.57 -10.97 19.20
N GLU A 57 15.06 -12.20 19.12
CA GLU A 57 14.77 -13.08 18.01
C GLU A 57 13.25 -13.07 17.86
N PRO A 58 12.72 -12.53 16.75
CA PRO A 58 11.28 -12.50 16.55
C PRO A 58 10.81 -13.95 16.66
N PRO A 59 9.80 -14.25 17.50
CA PRO A 59 9.41 -15.63 17.74
C PRO A 59 9.11 -16.28 16.39
N ALA A 60 9.65 -17.48 16.15
CA ALA A 60 9.61 -18.22 14.87
C ALA A 60 8.20 -18.35 14.25
N PHE A 61 7.16 -18.06 15.04
CA PHE A 61 5.78 -17.95 14.62
C PHE A 61 5.52 -16.82 13.60
N PHE A 62 6.24 -15.69 13.68
CA PHE A 62 6.04 -14.57 12.74
C PHE A 62 6.66 -14.82 11.36
N GLU A 63 7.63 -15.71 11.27
CA GLU A 63 8.28 -16.03 9.99
C GLU A 63 7.30 -16.73 9.03
N LYS A 64 6.37 -17.53 9.57
CA LYS A 64 5.36 -18.27 8.78
C LYS A 64 4.16 -17.44 8.31
N LEU A 65 3.89 -16.27 8.90
CA LEU A 65 2.77 -15.41 8.51
C LEU A 65 3.15 -14.36 7.45
N SER A 66 4.46 -14.12 7.24
CA SER A 66 4.95 -12.97 6.47
C SER A 66 5.03 -13.16 4.95
N ARG A 67 4.74 -14.36 4.43
CA ARG A 67 4.61 -14.58 3.00
C ARG A 67 3.24 -15.19 2.71
N PRO A 68 2.21 -14.38 2.47
CA PRO A 68 1.14 -14.85 1.61
C PRO A 68 1.82 -15.27 0.31
N GLU A 69 1.98 -16.59 0.11
CA GLU A 69 2.40 -17.12 -1.18
C GLU A 69 1.39 -16.57 -2.17
N SER A 70 1.79 -15.58 -2.97
CA SER A 70 0.95 -14.90 -3.96
C SER A 70 0.50 -15.81 -5.11
N LYS A 71 0.80 -17.11 -5.01
CA LYS A 71 0.44 -18.18 -5.94
C LYS A 71 -1.05 -18.20 -6.32
N PRO A 72 -2.04 -18.09 -5.41
CA PRO A 72 -3.44 -18.23 -5.81
C PRO A 72 -3.93 -17.04 -6.64
N ILE A 73 -3.41 -15.83 -6.40
CA ILE A 73 -3.79 -14.62 -7.15
C ILE A 73 -3.32 -14.72 -8.60
N TRP A 74 -2.08 -15.18 -8.83
CA TRP A 74 -1.56 -15.36 -10.19
C TRP A 74 -2.28 -16.48 -10.95
N ILE A 75 -2.68 -17.56 -10.27
CA ILE A 75 -3.47 -18.64 -10.87
C ILE A 75 -4.84 -18.10 -11.31
N LEU A 76 -5.54 -17.38 -10.44
CA LEU A 76 -6.84 -16.77 -10.78
C LEU A 76 -6.73 -15.78 -11.94
N ALA A 77 -5.69 -14.95 -11.96
CA ALA A 77 -5.43 -14.02 -13.05
C ALA A 77 -5.19 -14.76 -14.37
N ALA A 78 -4.37 -15.82 -14.37
CA ALA A 78 -4.11 -16.63 -15.56
C ALA A 78 -5.39 -17.30 -16.09
N VAL A 79 -6.21 -17.87 -15.21
CA VAL A 79 -7.50 -18.48 -15.58
C VAL A 79 -8.43 -17.44 -16.21
N GLY A 80 -8.53 -16.25 -15.61
CA GLY A 80 -9.34 -15.15 -16.15
C GLY A 80 -8.91 -14.72 -17.55
N ILE A 81 -7.61 -14.59 -17.79
CA ILE A 81 -7.05 -14.24 -19.10
C ILE A 81 -7.40 -15.31 -20.15
N ILE A 82 -7.31 -16.60 -19.79
CA ILE A 82 -7.63 -17.71 -20.70
C ILE A 82 -9.12 -17.73 -21.05
N VAL A 83 -10.01 -17.59 -20.06
CA VAL A 83 -11.46 -17.65 -20.30
C VAL A 83 -11.91 -16.46 -21.16
N VAL A 84 -11.48 -15.24 -20.82
CA VAL A 84 -11.86 -14.04 -21.58
C VAL A 84 -11.21 -14.03 -22.96
N GLY A 85 -9.92 -14.35 -23.05
CA GLY A 85 -9.21 -14.43 -24.32
C GLY A 85 -9.78 -15.50 -25.25
N GLY A 86 -10.17 -16.66 -24.69
CA GLY A 86 -10.85 -17.73 -25.43
C GLY A 86 -12.23 -17.29 -25.95
N GLY A 87 -13.02 -16.59 -25.13
CA GLY A 87 -14.31 -16.03 -25.56
C GLY A 87 -14.19 -15.03 -26.71
N ILE A 88 -13.15 -14.18 -26.68
CA ILE A 88 -12.87 -13.23 -27.76
C ILE A 88 -12.40 -13.96 -29.02
N ALA A 89 -11.55 -14.97 -28.89
CA ALA A 89 -11.06 -15.76 -30.03
C ALA A 89 -12.20 -16.44 -30.80
N ILE A 90 -13.26 -16.87 -30.11
CA ILE A 90 -14.43 -17.51 -30.72
C ILE A 90 -15.35 -16.49 -31.41
N THR A 91 -15.50 -15.29 -30.82
CA THR A 91 -16.45 -14.28 -31.33
C THR A 91 -15.87 -13.41 -32.44
N ASP A 92 -14.61 -12.97 -32.30
CA ASP A 92 -14.00 -12.00 -33.22
C ASP A 92 -12.46 -12.07 -33.12
N LEU A 93 -11.84 -12.93 -33.93
CA LEU A 93 -10.39 -13.15 -33.91
C LEU A 93 -9.60 -11.86 -34.23
N SER A 94 -10.22 -10.92 -34.96
CA SER A 94 -9.66 -9.61 -35.30
C SER A 94 -9.42 -8.71 -34.07
N LYS A 95 -10.15 -8.93 -32.96
CA LYS A 95 -10.04 -8.15 -31.72
C LYS A 95 -9.07 -8.75 -30.70
N LEU A 96 -8.62 -9.98 -30.94
CA LEU A 96 -7.64 -10.66 -30.11
C LEU A 96 -6.35 -9.83 -29.87
N PRO A 97 -5.70 -9.21 -30.89
CA PRO A 97 -4.48 -8.43 -30.65
C PRO A 97 -4.72 -7.21 -29.75
N GLN A 98 -5.88 -6.56 -29.86
CA GLN A 98 -6.24 -5.42 -29.00
C GLN A 98 -6.41 -5.85 -27.54
N PHE A 99 -7.07 -6.98 -27.32
CA PHE A 99 -7.21 -7.58 -25.98
C PHE A 99 -5.86 -7.94 -25.37
N VAL A 100 -4.99 -8.60 -26.15
CA VAL A 100 -3.64 -9.00 -25.72
C VAL A 100 -2.83 -7.78 -25.27
N VAL A 101 -2.84 -6.67 -26.03
CA VAL A 101 -2.10 -5.45 -25.67
C VAL A 101 -2.67 -4.81 -24.40
N VAL A 102 -3.99 -4.67 -24.30
CA VAL A 102 -4.64 -3.99 -23.17
C VAL A 102 -4.53 -4.79 -21.87
N VAL A 103 -4.60 -6.13 -21.93
CA VAL A 103 -4.61 -6.98 -20.73
C VAL A 103 -3.21 -7.45 -20.35
N LEU A 104 -2.36 -7.84 -21.30
CA LEU A 104 -1.00 -8.28 -20.95
C LEU A 104 -0.09 -7.11 -20.58
N SER A 105 -0.28 -5.91 -21.11
CA SER A 105 0.59 -4.77 -20.79
C SER A 105 0.59 -4.43 -19.28
N PRO A 106 -0.56 -4.27 -18.60
CA PRO A 106 -0.60 -4.09 -17.15
C PRO A 106 -0.04 -5.29 -16.37
N CYS A 107 -0.36 -6.52 -16.80
CA CYS A 107 0.14 -7.73 -16.14
C CYS A 107 1.67 -7.85 -16.22
N LEU A 108 2.26 -7.56 -17.38
CA LEU A 108 3.70 -7.58 -17.60
C LEU A 108 4.40 -6.43 -16.88
N TYR A 109 3.79 -5.24 -16.87
CA TYR A 109 4.26 -4.10 -16.10
C TYR A 109 4.33 -4.43 -14.60
N TRP A 110 3.27 -5.03 -14.07
CA TRP A 110 3.23 -5.45 -12.67
C TRP A 110 4.25 -6.55 -12.36
N TRP A 111 4.32 -7.58 -13.21
CA TRP A 111 5.29 -8.67 -13.06
C TRP A 111 6.74 -8.17 -13.03
N ARG A 112 7.09 -7.22 -13.92
CA ARG A 112 8.42 -6.58 -13.89
C ARG A 112 8.63 -5.79 -12.61
N ARG A 113 7.62 -5.04 -12.17
CA ARG A 113 7.70 -4.22 -10.97
C ARG A 113 7.89 -5.06 -9.71
N GLU A 114 7.22 -6.19 -9.61
CA GLU A 114 7.34 -7.10 -8.45
C GLU A 114 8.68 -7.83 -8.42
N ARG A 115 9.33 -8.03 -9.57
CA ARG A 115 10.70 -8.55 -9.65
C ARG A 115 11.79 -7.53 -9.31
N THR A 116 11.47 -6.25 -9.14
CA THR A 116 12.48 -5.28 -8.68
C THR A 116 12.86 -5.59 -7.24
N PRO A 117 14.16 -5.86 -6.95
CA PRO A 117 14.58 -6.33 -5.64
C PRO A 117 14.21 -5.30 -4.56
N VAL A 118 13.56 -5.80 -3.51
CA VAL A 118 13.00 -5.03 -2.37
C VAL A 118 14.06 -4.21 -1.61
N GLN A 119 15.34 -4.41 -1.92
CA GLN A 119 16.48 -3.84 -1.20
C GLN A 119 16.56 -2.31 -1.28
N GLU A 120 16.04 -1.68 -2.34
CA GLU A 120 15.94 -0.20 -2.41
C GLU A 120 14.72 0.39 -1.70
N ARG A 121 13.73 -0.42 -1.25
CA ARG A 121 12.49 0.11 -0.67
C ARG A 121 12.61 0.54 0.80
N LYS A 122 13.72 0.21 1.48
CA LYS A 122 13.88 0.53 2.90
C LYS A 122 14.12 2.02 3.17
N ASN A 123 14.56 2.78 2.17
CA ASN A 123 14.90 4.20 2.32
C ASN A 123 13.81 5.15 1.80
N LEU A 124 12.69 4.64 1.29
CA LEU A 124 11.58 5.46 0.81
C LEU A 124 10.41 5.37 1.78
N ALA A 125 10.15 6.50 2.44
CA ALA A 125 9.09 6.76 3.41
C ALA A 125 7.76 6.01 3.14
N PRO A 126 7.02 5.63 4.21
CA PRO A 126 5.81 4.78 4.16
C PRO A 126 4.66 5.28 3.26
N GLN A 127 4.73 6.50 2.74
CA GLN A 127 3.70 7.13 1.93
C GLN A 127 3.58 6.56 0.49
N LYS A 128 4.66 5.98 -0.07
CA LYS A 128 4.65 5.51 -1.48
C LYS A 128 3.95 4.16 -1.72
N SER A 129 3.76 3.37 -0.66
CA SER A 129 3.10 2.06 -0.76
C SER A 129 1.61 2.19 -1.04
N LEU A 130 0.95 3.17 -0.40
CA LEU A 130 -0.49 3.38 -0.49
C LEU A 130 -0.90 3.94 -1.86
N LEU A 131 -0.11 4.88 -2.39
CA LEU A 131 -0.32 5.44 -3.73
C LEU A 131 -0.18 4.36 -4.84
N SER A 132 0.74 3.42 -4.64
CA SER A 132 0.93 2.28 -5.52
C SER A 132 -0.27 1.34 -5.50
N ALA A 133 -0.80 1.04 -4.31
CA ALA A 133 -1.96 0.16 -4.16
C ALA A 133 -3.23 0.81 -4.74
N LEU A 134 -3.44 2.10 -4.49
CA LEU A 134 -4.55 2.86 -5.07
C LEU A 134 -4.48 2.92 -6.60
N GLY A 135 -3.29 3.15 -7.15
CA GLY A 135 -3.08 3.10 -8.60
C GLY A 135 -3.48 1.74 -9.21
N MET A 136 -3.20 0.64 -8.50
CA MET A 136 -3.58 -0.70 -8.95
C MET A 136 -5.07 -0.95 -8.90
N ILE A 137 -5.73 -0.54 -7.82
CA ILE A 137 -7.19 -0.67 -7.67
C ILE A 137 -7.89 0.13 -8.77
N LEU A 138 -7.38 1.33 -9.08
CA LEU A 138 -7.96 2.20 -10.10
C LEU A 138 -7.77 1.63 -11.51
N VAL A 139 -6.58 1.12 -11.84
CA VAL A 139 -6.32 0.49 -13.15
C VAL A 139 -7.12 -0.80 -13.31
N CYS A 140 -7.13 -1.69 -12.31
CA CYS A 140 -7.93 -2.91 -12.36
C CYS A 140 -9.43 -2.60 -12.43
N GLY A 141 -9.90 -1.61 -11.67
CA GLY A 141 -11.29 -1.16 -11.70
C GLY A 141 -11.70 -0.65 -13.07
N LEU A 142 -10.89 0.20 -13.70
CA LEU A 142 -11.15 0.70 -15.06
C LEU A 142 -11.17 -0.43 -16.10
N VAL A 143 -10.26 -1.40 -15.99
CA VAL A 143 -10.24 -2.58 -16.86
C VAL A 143 -11.54 -3.38 -16.69
N MET A 144 -11.95 -3.68 -15.46
CA MET A 144 -13.21 -4.40 -15.20
C MET A 144 -14.44 -3.64 -15.71
N ILE A 145 -14.49 -2.32 -15.52
CA ILE A 145 -15.57 -1.46 -16.02
C ILE A 145 -15.60 -1.49 -17.56
N SER A 146 -14.45 -1.37 -18.22
CA SER A 146 -14.38 -1.41 -19.69
C SER A 146 -14.83 -2.76 -20.26
N ILE A 147 -14.46 -3.87 -19.61
CA ILE A 147 -14.94 -5.22 -19.97
C ILE A 147 -16.46 -5.30 -19.81
N GLY A 148 -17.00 -4.79 -18.69
CA GLY A 148 -18.44 -4.77 -18.44
C GLY A 148 -19.22 -3.96 -19.49
N ILE A 149 -18.72 -2.78 -19.88
CA ILE A 149 -19.33 -1.94 -20.92
C ILE A 149 -19.29 -2.65 -22.27
N ALA A 150 -18.15 -3.26 -22.64
CA ALA A 150 -18.02 -4.00 -23.89
C ALA A 150 -18.99 -5.20 -23.95
N PHE A 151 -19.14 -5.92 -22.83
CA PHE A 151 -20.09 -7.02 -22.71
C PHE A 151 -21.54 -6.54 -22.87
N LEU A 152 -21.94 -5.48 -22.18
CA LEU A 152 -23.28 -4.89 -22.31
C LEU A 152 -23.57 -4.43 -23.74
N ALA A 153 -22.60 -3.79 -24.40
CA ALA A 153 -22.74 -3.39 -25.80
C ALA A 153 -22.97 -4.60 -26.72
N MET A 154 -22.24 -5.70 -26.51
CA MET A 154 -22.46 -6.95 -27.25
C MET A 154 -23.85 -7.52 -27.00
N CYS A 155 -24.32 -7.55 -25.74
CA CYS A 155 -25.67 -8.02 -25.42
C CYS A 155 -26.75 -7.18 -26.10
N MET A 156 -26.60 -5.86 -26.13
CA MET A 156 -27.56 -4.97 -26.79
C MET A 156 -27.61 -5.20 -28.29
N VAL A 157 -26.46 -5.41 -28.95
CA VAL A 157 -26.42 -5.74 -30.39
C VAL A 157 -27.05 -7.11 -30.65
N ALA A 158 -26.82 -8.10 -29.79
CA ALA A 158 -27.42 -9.42 -29.91
C ALA A 158 -28.95 -9.35 -29.78
N MET A 159 -29.47 -8.61 -28.80
CA MET A 159 -30.91 -8.43 -28.60
C MET A 159 -31.55 -7.59 -29.72
N GLY A 160 -30.89 -6.53 -30.18
CA GLY A 160 -31.40 -5.68 -31.26
C GLY A 160 -31.54 -6.41 -32.59
N ARG A 161 -30.80 -7.50 -32.80
CA ARG A 161 -31.00 -8.40 -33.96
C ARG A 161 -32.21 -9.31 -33.83
N THR A 162 -32.73 -9.54 -32.62
CA THR A 162 -33.88 -10.44 -32.40
C THR A 162 -35.24 -9.75 -32.56
N THR A 163 -35.30 -8.41 -32.58
CA THR A 163 -36.56 -7.65 -32.68
C THR A 163 -37.02 -7.35 -34.12
N TRP A 164 -36.32 -7.86 -35.14
CA TRP A 164 -36.63 -7.62 -36.56
C TRP A 164 -37.03 -8.90 -37.32
N HIS A 165 -37.58 -9.89 -36.61
CA HIS A 165 -38.22 -11.07 -37.18
C HIS A 165 -39.59 -11.26 -36.53
#